data_AF-A0A1G5TJ94-F1
#
_entry.id   AF-A0A1G5TJ94-F1
#
_cell.length_a   1.000
_cell.length_b   1.000
_cell.length_c   1.000
_cell.angle_alpha   90.00
_cell.angle_beta   90.00
_cell.angle_gamma   90.00
#
_symmetry.space_group_name_H-M   'P 1'
#
loop_
_entity.id
_entity.type
_entity.pdbx_description
1 polymer ?
#
loop_
_entity_poly.entity_id
_entity_poly.type
_entity_poly.pdbx_seq_one_letter_code
_entity_poly.pdbx_strand_id
1 'polypeptide(L)'
;MNKFAPLVAAILAWAAFGTWAEARRSALQKDIPALRPGIEADLAARNCPNVRIDTERFRQFSRENHLNHADFFTKKRSVALQQELDAELAQFRERPEEACAQMWTKYGDDGTVLPLLARK
;
A
#
# COMPACT_ATOMS: atom_id res chain seq x y z
N MET A 1 -35.56 -16.50 -33.54
CA MET A 1 -35.57 -15.99 -32.15
C MET A 1 -34.42 -16.61 -31.38
N ASN A 2 -33.36 -15.84 -31.11
CA ASN A 2 -32.13 -16.34 -30.49
C ASN A 2 -32.37 -16.66 -29.01
N LYS A 3 -32.53 -17.95 -28.70
CA LYS A 3 -32.74 -18.48 -27.35
C LYS A 3 -31.59 -18.19 -26.37
N PHE A 4 -30.44 -17.73 -26.88
CA PHE A 4 -29.24 -17.40 -26.09
C PHE A 4 -29.15 -15.93 -25.67
N ALA A 5 -29.92 -15.03 -26.29
CA ALA A 5 -29.94 -13.60 -25.93
C ALA A 5 -30.21 -13.33 -24.44
N PRO A 6 -31.17 -14.00 -23.76
CA PRO A 6 -31.41 -13.75 -22.34
C PRO A 6 -30.28 -14.26 -21.45
N LEU A 7 -29.60 -15.34 -21.87
CA LEU A 7 -28.51 -15.94 -21.11
C LEU A 7 -27.24 -15.09 -21.20
N VAL A 8 -26.94 -14.56 -22.39
CA VAL A 8 -25.86 -13.58 -22.60
C VAL A 8 -26.15 -12.29 -21.83
N ALA A 9 -27.38 -11.79 -21.86
CA ALA A 9 -27.77 -10.61 -21.10
C ALA A 9 -27.63 -10.82 -19.58
N ALA A 10 -28.01 -12.00 -19.08
CA ALA A 10 -27.86 -12.35 -17.67
C ALA A 10 -26.38 -12.41 -17.24
N ILE A 11 -25.50 -13.00 -18.05
CA ILE A 11 -24.06 -13.05 -17.78
C ILE A 11 -23.46 -11.63 -17.74
N LEU A 12 -23.80 -10.79 -18.73
CA LEU A 12 -23.31 -9.41 -18.78
C LEU A 12 -23.81 -8.58 -17.59
N ALA A 13 -25.07 -8.74 -17.19
CA ALA A 13 -25.62 -8.08 -16.02
C ALA A 13 -24.92 -8.52 -14.73
N TRP A 14 -24.60 -9.82 -14.60
CA TRP A 14 -23.90 -10.35 -13.43
C TRP A 14 -22.45 -9.84 -13.36
N ALA A 15 -21.75 -9.78 -14.49
CA ALA A 15 -20.41 -9.21 -14.59
C ALA A 15 -20.40 -7.69 -14.26
N ALA A 16 -21.39 -6.94 -14.76
CA ALA A 16 -21.53 -5.52 -14.45
C ALA A 16 -21.84 -5.28 -12.96
N PHE A 17 -22.68 -6.13 -12.35
CA PHE A 17 -22.97 -6.05 -10.93
C PHE A 17 -21.74 -6.41 -10.06
N GLY A 18 -20.99 -7.44 -10.43
CA GLY A 18 -19.75 -7.83 -9.75
C GLY A 18 -18.72 -6.70 -9.75
N THR A 19 -18.47 -6.09 -10.91
CA THR A 19 -17.53 -4.98 -11.04
C THR A 19 -17.98 -3.74 -10.27
N TRP A 20 -19.27 -3.39 -10.30
CA TRP A 20 -19.81 -2.29 -9.51
C TRP A 20 -19.71 -2.54 -8.00
N ALA A 21 -20.06 -3.76 -7.55
CA ALA A 21 -19.98 -4.12 -6.13
C ALA A 21 -18.53 -4.10 -5.62
N GLU A 22 -17.56 -4.55 -6.42
CA GLU A 22 -16.13 -4.46 -6.11
C GLU A 22 -15.62 -3.02 -6.08
N ALA A 23 -16.03 -2.18 -7.04
CA ALA A 23 -15.70 -0.76 -7.05
C ALA A 23 -16.27 -0.05 -5.82
N ARG A 24 -17.53 -0.36 -5.45
CA ARG A 24 -18.19 0.20 -4.28
C ARG A 24 -17.51 -0.23 -2.97
N ARG A 25 -17.13 -1.51 -2.84
CA ARG A 25 -16.36 -2.00 -1.68
C ARG A 25 -15.00 -1.34 -1.59
N SER A 26 -14.30 -1.18 -2.71
CA SER A 26 -12.99 -0.53 -2.75
C SER A 26 -13.08 0.96 -2.40
N ALA A 27 -14.14 1.64 -2.82
CA ALA A 27 -14.40 3.05 -2.47
C ALA A 27 -14.84 3.25 -1.01
N LEU A 28 -15.50 2.24 -0.41
CA LEU A 28 -15.90 2.25 1.00
C LEU A 28 -14.80 1.76 1.94
N GLN A 29 -13.67 1.29 1.40
CA GLN A 29 -12.56 0.81 2.20
C GLN A 29 -11.92 2.00 2.90
N LYS A 30 -12.22 2.14 4.20
CA LYS A 30 -11.74 3.25 5.01
C LYS A 30 -10.21 3.22 5.04
N ASP A 31 -9.61 4.35 4.70
CA ASP A 31 -8.18 4.49 4.78
C ASP A 31 -7.73 4.38 6.25
N ILE A 32 -6.63 3.67 6.48
CA ILE A 32 -6.00 3.58 7.80
C ILE A 32 -4.73 4.42 7.69
N PRO A 33 -4.74 5.69 8.13
CA PRO A 33 -3.61 6.61 7.92
C PRO A 33 -2.30 6.07 8.51
N ALA A 34 -2.42 5.32 9.61
CA ALA A 34 -1.30 4.66 10.25
C ALA A 34 -0.64 3.55 9.41
N LEU A 35 -1.25 3.05 8.33
CA LEU A 35 -0.59 2.06 7.47
C LEU A 35 0.53 2.68 6.62
N ARG A 36 0.37 3.95 6.24
CA ARG A 36 1.24 4.60 5.27
C ARG A 36 2.71 4.60 5.70
N PRO A 37 3.08 5.04 6.93
CA PRO A 37 4.48 5.00 7.37
C PRO A 37 5.13 3.62 7.27
N GLY A 38 4.39 2.57 7.65
CA GLY A 38 4.93 1.20 7.61
C GLY A 38 5.11 0.68 6.18
N ILE A 39 4.22 1.04 5.25
CA ILE A 39 4.33 0.64 3.84
C ILE A 39 5.46 1.42 3.15
N GLU A 40 5.59 2.72 3.39
CA GLU A 40 6.69 3.54 2.84
C GLU A 40 8.05 3.02 3.33
N ALA A 41 8.16 2.65 4.62
CA ALA A 41 9.36 2.03 5.16
C ALA A 41 9.66 0.66 4.51
N ASP A 42 8.65 -0.20 4.30
CA ASP A 42 8.83 -1.49 3.61
C ASP A 42 9.27 -1.29 2.14
N LEU A 43 8.70 -0.30 1.45
CA LEU A 43 9.13 0.10 0.11
C LEU A 43 10.60 0.54 0.11
N ALA A 44 11.01 1.37 1.05
CA ALA A 44 12.40 1.80 1.19
C ALA A 44 13.33 0.63 1.44
N ALA A 45 12.99 -0.29 2.35
CA ALA A 45 13.82 -1.45 2.67
C ALA A 45 14.01 -2.41 1.48
N ARG A 46 13.04 -2.47 0.55
CA ARG A 46 13.09 -3.29 -0.67
C ARG A 46 13.88 -2.65 -1.80
N ASN A 47 13.78 -1.33 -1.95
CA ASN A 47 14.36 -0.61 -3.10
C ASN A 47 15.70 0.06 -2.78
N CYS A 48 15.99 0.35 -1.50
CA CYS A 48 17.24 0.99 -1.09
C CYS A 48 18.28 -0.04 -0.65
N PRO A 49 19.50 -0.01 -1.23
CA PRO A 49 20.51 -1.04 -1.00
C PRO A 49 21.00 -1.07 0.45
N ASN A 50 21.19 0.09 1.10
CA ASN A 50 21.86 0.21 2.40
C ASN A 50 20.90 0.37 3.60
N VAL A 51 19.62 0.09 3.40
CA VAL A 51 18.58 0.35 4.39
C VAL A 51 17.74 -0.91 4.60
N ARG A 52 17.36 -1.18 5.84
CA ARG A 52 16.47 -2.26 6.25
C ARG A 52 15.43 -1.75 7.24
N ILE A 53 14.35 -2.51 7.42
CA ILE A 53 13.39 -2.26 8.51
C ILE A 53 14.08 -2.46 9.86
N ASP A 54 13.95 -1.48 10.74
CA ASP A 54 14.19 -1.68 12.17
C ASP A 54 13.04 -2.51 12.74
N THR A 55 13.30 -3.80 12.99
CA THR A 55 12.26 -4.75 13.39
C THR A 55 11.68 -4.43 14.77
N GLU A 56 12.45 -3.85 15.67
CA GLU A 56 11.97 -3.51 17.02
C GLU A 56 11.03 -2.31 16.95
N ARG A 57 11.48 -1.23 16.32
CA ARG A 57 10.69 0.00 16.15
C ARG A 57 9.44 -0.26 15.30
N PHE A 58 9.55 -1.06 14.24
CA PHE A 58 8.40 -1.44 13.41
C PHE A 58 7.36 -2.28 14.18
N ARG A 59 7.80 -3.21 15.03
CA ARG A 59 6.88 -3.99 15.89
C ARG A 59 6.19 -3.10 16.92
N GLN A 60 6.93 -2.16 17.52
CA GLN A 60 6.35 -1.20 18.46
C GLN A 60 5.29 -0.34 17.78
N PHE A 61 5.64 0.29 16.67
CA PHE A 61 4.73 1.08 15.84
C PHE A 61 3.46 0.30 15.47
N SER A 62 3.60 -0.95 15.04
CA SER A 62 2.46 -1.80 14.68
C SER A 62 1.54 -2.04 15.87
N ARG A 63 2.09 -2.30 17.06
CA ARG A 63 1.29 -2.48 18.30
C ARG A 63 0.56 -1.21 18.70
N GLU A 64 1.24 -0.07 18.67
CA GLU A 64 0.68 1.24 19.04
C GLU A 64 -0.48 1.67 18.13
N ASN A 65 -0.43 1.26 16.86
CA ASN A 65 -1.46 1.58 15.87
C ASN A 65 -2.48 0.43 15.65
N HIS A 66 -2.43 -0.62 16.47
CA HIS A 66 -3.26 -1.82 16.33
C HIS A 66 -3.22 -2.46 14.93
N LEU A 67 -2.06 -2.38 14.27
CA LEU A 67 -1.82 -2.96 12.95
C LEU A 67 -1.26 -4.37 13.10
N ASN A 68 -1.73 -5.28 12.26
CA ASN A 68 -1.23 -6.64 12.14
C ASN A 68 -0.68 -6.90 10.73
N HIS A 69 -0.07 -8.06 10.55
CA HIS A 69 0.49 -8.48 9.26
C HIS A 69 -0.51 -8.41 8.09
N ALA A 70 -1.78 -8.75 8.35
CA ALA A 70 -2.80 -8.71 7.30
C ALA A 70 -3.07 -7.29 6.83
N ASP A 71 -2.96 -6.28 7.70
CA ASP A 71 -3.14 -4.87 7.33
C ASP A 71 -2.07 -4.39 6.33
N PHE A 72 -0.84 -4.91 6.42
CA PHE A 72 0.25 -4.53 5.51
C PHE A 72 0.27 -5.31 4.19
N PHE A 73 -0.03 -6.62 4.25
CA PHE A 73 0.29 -7.54 3.14
C PHE A 73 -0.90 -8.33 2.58
N THR A 74 -2.03 -8.39 3.28
CA THR A 74 -3.15 -9.27 2.89
C THR A 74 -4.41 -8.49 2.54
N LYS A 75 -4.70 -7.41 3.25
CA LYS A 75 -5.86 -6.57 2.99
C LYS A 75 -5.62 -5.71 1.75
N LYS A 76 -6.63 -5.61 0.90
CA LYS A 76 -6.63 -4.68 -0.22
C LYS A 76 -6.46 -3.26 0.32
N ARG A 77 -5.70 -2.40 -0.35
CA ARG A 77 -5.51 -1.01 0.08
C ARG A 77 -6.66 -0.14 -0.43
N SER A 78 -6.88 0.99 0.23
CA SER A 78 -7.75 2.04 -0.32
C SER A 78 -7.19 2.49 -1.68
N VAL A 79 -8.07 2.92 -2.58
CA VAL A 79 -7.64 3.37 -3.92
C VAL A 79 -6.72 4.59 -3.82
N ALA A 80 -6.99 5.50 -2.89
CA ALA A 80 -6.16 6.68 -2.65
C ALA A 80 -4.76 6.31 -2.18
N LEU A 81 -4.64 5.44 -1.16
CA LEU A 81 -3.33 4.97 -0.68
C LEU A 81 -2.57 4.23 -1.79
N GLN A 82 -3.25 3.44 -2.61
CA GLN A 82 -2.59 2.77 -3.73
C GLN A 82 -2.01 3.76 -4.76
N GLN A 83 -2.76 4.81 -5.13
CA GLN A 83 -2.30 5.83 -6.07
C GLN A 83 -1.08 6.60 -5.55
N GLU A 84 -1.06 6.93 -4.25
CA GLU A 84 0.10 7.59 -3.62
C GLU A 84 1.33 6.69 -3.65
N LEU A 85 1.18 5.41 -3.33
CA LEU A 85 2.28 4.44 -3.37
C LEU A 85 2.79 4.18 -4.78
N ASP A 86 1.91 4.18 -5.78
CA ASP A 86 2.29 4.03 -7.19
C ASP A 86 3.14 5.23 -7.65
N ALA A 87 2.82 6.45 -7.20
CA ALA A 87 3.62 7.64 -7.46
C ALA A 87 5.01 7.56 -6.79
N GLU A 88 5.07 7.10 -5.54
CA GLU A 88 6.34 6.95 -4.83
C GLU A 88 7.20 5.84 -5.46
N LEU A 89 6.59 4.75 -5.92
CA LEU A 89 7.24 3.71 -6.72
C LEU A 89 7.78 4.23 -8.05
N ALA A 90 7.05 5.14 -8.73
CA ALA A 90 7.55 5.78 -9.94
C ALA A 90 8.80 6.62 -9.64
N GLN A 91 8.80 7.36 -8.53
CA GLN A 91 9.96 8.14 -8.10
C GLN A 91 11.18 7.25 -7.82
N PHE A 92 11.00 6.07 -7.21
CA PHE A 92 12.09 5.10 -7.03
C PHE A 92 12.69 4.62 -8.34
N ARG A 93 11.89 4.50 -9.41
CA ARG A 93 12.37 4.08 -10.73
C ARG A 93 13.09 5.20 -11.46
N GLU A 94 12.57 6.41 -11.37
CA GLU A 94 13.13 7.58 -12.08
C GLU A 94 14.37 8.14 -11.38
N ARG A 95 14.36 8.22 -10.05
CA ARG A 95 15.39 8.87 -9.23
C ARG A 95 15.66 8.07 -7.95
N PRO A 96 16.28 6.89 -8.06
CA PRO A 96 16.45 5.97 -6.93
C PRO A 96 17.26 6.59 -5.78
N GLU A 97 18.31 7.35 -6.07
CA GLU A 97 19.15 7.97 -5.05
C GLU A 97 18.40 9.04 -4.25
N GLU A 98 17.67 9.92 -4.94
CA GLU A 98 16.84 10.96 -4.30
C GLU A 98 15.72 10.33 -3.47
N ALA A 99 15.03 9.31 -4.02
CA ALA A 99 13.96 8.59 -3.31
C ALA A 99 14.49 7.90 -2.04
N CYS A 100 15.64 7.24 -2.11
CA CYS A 100 16.25 6.61 -0.94
C CYS A 100 16.72 7.62 0.11
N ALA A 101 17.28 8.76 -0.30
CA ALA A 101 17.64 9.83 0.61
C ALA A 101 16.40 10.40 1.32
N GLN A 102 15.30 10.62 0.58
CA GLN A 102 14.03 11.08 1.16
C GLN A 102 13.47 10.09 2.18
N MET A 103 13.48 8.79 1.86
CA MET A 103 13.02 7.76 2.79
C MET A 103 13.89 7.67 4.04
N TRP A 104 15.21 7.81 3.90
CA TRP A 104 16.11 7.85 5.05
C TRP A 104 15.83 9.07 5.94
N THR A 105 15.56 10.24 5.35
CA THR A 105 15.18 11.44 6.12
C THR A 105 13.84 11.28 6.83
N LYS A 106 12.86 10.61 6.22
CA LYS A 106 11.55 10.36 6.85
C LYS A 106 11.64 9.33 7.97
N TYR A 107 12.34 8.22 7.73
CA TYR A 107 12.20 7.00 8.52
C TYR A 107 13.50 6.43 9.09
N GLY A 108 14.65 7.03 8.84
CA GLY A 108 15.93 6.60 9.41
C GLY A 108 16.03 6.82 10.93
N ASP A 109 17.23 6.68 11.47
CA ASP A 109 17.47 6.75 12.92
C ASP A 109 17.00 8.07 13.55
N ASP A 110 17.17 9.18 12.82
CA ASP A 110 16.71 10.54 13.16
C ASP A 110 15.52 10.99 12.28
N GLY A 111 14.69 10.03 11.85
CA GLY A 111 13.60 10.26 10.91
C GLY A 111 12.62 11.35 11.35
N THR A 112 12.24 12.24 10.43
CA THR A 112 11.33 13.35 10.72
C THR A 112 9.87 12.92 10.94
N VAL A 113 9.52 11.70 10.52
CA VAL A 113 8.18 11.13 10.72
C VAL A 113 8.21 10.14 11.88
N LEU A 114 8.85 9.00 11.68
CA LEU A 114 8.92 7.89 12.61
C LEU A 114 10.17 7.08 12.29
N PRO A 115 11.03 6.75 13.26
CA PRO A 115 12.21 5.98 12.95
C PRO A 115 11.86 4.49 12.76
N LEU A 116 11.69 4.06 11.52
CA LEU A 116 11.29 2.70 11.13
C LEU A 116 12.37 1.95 10.34
N LEU A 117 13.44 2.64 9.95
CA LEU A 117 14.54 2.15 9.14
C LEU A 117 15.85 2.21 9.91
N ALA A 118 16.70 1.22 9.66
CA ALA A 118 18.07 1.15 10.15
C ALA A 118 19.03 0.94 8.97
N ARG A 119 20.30 1.27 9.16
CA ARG A 119 21.35 0.87 8.21
C ARG A 119 21.53 -0.66 8.23
N LYS A 120 21.84 -1.22 7.06
CA LYS A 120 22.22 -2.64 6.94
C LYS A 120 23.61 -2.88 7.50
#